data_AF-A0A8H8SHN2-F1
#
_entry.id   AF-A0A8H8SHN2-F1
#
_cell.length_a   1.000
_cell.length_b   1.000
_cell.length_c   1.000
_cell.angle_alpha   90.00
_cell.angle_beta   90.00
_cell.angle_gamma   90.00
#
_symmetry.space_group_name_H-M   'P 1'
#
loop_
_entity.id
_entity.type
_entity.pdbx_description
1 polymer ?
#
loop_
_entity_poly.entity_id
_entity_poly.type
_entity_poly.pdbx_seq_one_letter_code
_entity_poly.pdbx_strand_id
1 'polypeptide(L)' 'MTAEKFTSYTLNAAAFLKAEREHKVLMDRYNPLHGLSVEEQRKATAHRVGLELPKDVVAE' A
#
# COMPACT_ATOMS: atom_id res chain seq x y z
N MET A 1 7.86 33.58 7.60
CA MET A 1 8.59 32.30 7.66
C MET A 1 10.07 32.60 7.49
N THR A 2 10.96 32.17 8.40
CA THR A 2 12.40 32.47 8.27
C THR A 2 13.05 31.56 7.22
N ALA A 3 14.16 32.01 6.62
CA ALA A 3 14.87 31.23 5.60
C ALA A 3 15.30 29.85 6.12
N GLU A 4 15.79 29.77 7.36
CA GLU A 4 16.17 28.50 8.00
C GLU A 4 14.99 27.54 8.15
N LYS A 5 13.82 28.03 8.55
CA LYS A 5 12.61 27.21 8.67
C LYS A 5 12.15 26.71 7.31
N PHE A 6 12.20 27.56 6.28
CA PHE A 6 11.88 27.14 4.92
C PHE A 6 12.80 26.00 4.47
N THR A 7 14.12 26.15 4.61
CA THR A 7 15.08 25.11 4.26
C THR A 7 14.83 23.80 5.03
N SER A 8 14.58 23.89 6.34
CA SER A 8 14.26 22.71 7.16
C SER A 8 13.00 21.99 6.65
N TYR A 9 11.93 22.73 6.34
CA TYR A 9 10.71 22.15 5.79
C TYR A 9 10.93 21.52 4.41
N THR A 10 11.72 22.17 3.54
CA THR A 10 12.05 21.61 2.22
C THR A 10 12.83 20.30 2.34
N LEU A 11 13.80 20.23 3.26
CA LEU A 11 14.57 19.01 3.50
C LEU A 11 13.70 17.88 4.07
N ASN A 12 12.82 18.20 5.02
CA ASN A 12 11.88 17.24 5.57
C ASN A 12 10.92 16.71 4.51
N ALA A 13 10.38 17.58 3.66
CA ALA A 13 9.51 17.18 2.56
C ALA A 13 10.25 16.27 1.56
N ALA A 14 11.49 16.62 1.20
CA ALA A 14 12.31 15.79 0.31
C ALA A 14 12.60 14.40 0.91
N ALA A 15 12.94 14.35 2.20
CA ALA A 15 13.16 13.10 2.92
C ALA A 15 11.90 12.23 2.98
N PHE A 16 10.75 12.84 3.28
CA PHE A 16 9.46 12.17 3.29
C PHE A 16 9.11 11.59 1.91
N LEU A 17 9.22 12.38 0.84
CA LEU A 17 8.92 11.92 -0.52
C LEU A 17 9.83 10.77 -0.97
N LYS A 18 11.11 10.78 -0.53
CA LYS A 18 12.03 9.67 -0.77
C LYS A 18 11.59 8.41 -0.04
N ALA A 19 11.27 8.52 1.24
CA ALA A 19 10.80 7.40 2.06
C ALA A 19 9.48 6.81 1.53
N GLU A 20 8.54 7.67 1.10
CA GLU A 20 7.25 7.26 0.55
C GLU A 20 7.41 6.44 -0.74
N ARG A 21 8.34 6.85 -1.61
CA ARG A 21 8.67 6.09 -2.83
C ARG A 21 9.23 4.70 -2.49
N GLU A 22 10.13 4.62 -1.52
CA GLU A 22 10.72 3.35 -1.09
C GLU A 22 9.67 2.45 -0.43
N HIS A 23 8.83 3.00 0.42
CA HIS A 23 7.69 2.31 1.03
C HIS A 23 6.79 1.69 -0.05
N LYS A 24 6.42 2.45 -1.09
CA LYS A 24 5.62 1.92 -2.21
C LYS A 24 6.29 0.73 -2.90
N VAL A 25 7.58 0.85 -3.22
CA VAL A 25 8.33 -0.24 -3.87
C VAL A 25 8.38 -1.49 -2.98
N LEU A 26 8.54 -1.33 -1.67
CA LEU A 26 8.54 -2.45 -0.72
C LEU A 26 7.15 -3.10 -0.62
N MET A 27 6.09 -2.29 -0.60
CA MET A 27 4.72 -2.80 -0.58
C MET A 27 4.39 -3.58 -1.86
N ASP A 28 4.73 -3.04 -3.04
CA ASP A 28 4.54 -3.75 -4.32
C ASP A 28 5.26 -5.11 -4.34
N ARG A 29 6.47 -5.18 -3.75
CA ARG A 29 7.31 -6.39 -3.76
C ARG A 29 6.87 -7.44 -2.75
N TYR A 30 6.55 -7.04 -1.53
CA TYR A 30 6.35 -7.97 -0.41
C TYR A 30 4.88 -8.14 -0.03
N ASN A 31 4.03 -7.16 -0.36
CA ASN A 31 2.60 -7.22 -0.12
C ASN A 31 1.82 -6.82 -1.39
N PRO A 32 1.82 -7.67 -2.43
CA PRO A 32 1.12 -7.37 -3.69
C PRO A 32 -0.41 -7.30 -3.54
N LEU A 33 -0.94 -7.68 -2.37
CA LEU A 33 -2.36 -7.55 -2.04
C LEU A 33 -2.67 -6.24 -1.30
N HIS A 34 -1.68 -5.37 -1.09
CA HIS A 34 -1.91 -4.04 -0.52
C HIS A 34 -2.70 -3.17 -1.51
N GLY A 35 -3.69 -2.44 -1.02
CA GLY A 35 -4.55 -1.59 -1.85
C GLY A 35 -5.76 -2.29 -2.48
N LEU A 36 -5.87 -3.61 -2.36
CA LEU A 36 -7.09 -4.35 -2.69
C LEU A 36 -8.16 -4.12 -1.63
N SER A 37 -9.43 -4.13 -2.04
CA SER A 37 -10.54 -4.23 -1.11
C SER A 37 -10.46 -5.55 -0.33
N VAL A 38 -11.11 -5.63 0.84
CA VAL A 38 -11.12 -6.86 1.66
C VAL A 38 -11.64 -8.06 0.85
N GLU A 39 -12.62 -7.85 -0.03
CA GLU A 39 -13.16 -8.90 -0.90
C GLU A 39 -12.14 -9.38 -1.94
N GLU A 40 -11.48 -8.45 -2.62
CA GLU A 40 -10.43 -8.76 -3.59
C GLU A 40 -9.26 -9.48 -2.93
N GLN A 41 -8.92 -9.10 -1.70
CA GLN A 41 -7.88 -9.74 -0.89
C GLN A 41 -8.25 -11.19 -0.55
N ARG A 42 -9.50 -11.43 -0.14
CA ARG A 42 -10.02 -12.78 0.13
C ARG A 42 -9.95 -13.64 -1.13
N LYS A 43 -10.37 -13.08 -2.28
CA LYS A 43 -10.36 -13.79 -3.57
C LYS A 43 -8.95 -14.16 -4.02
N ALA A 44 -8.03 -13.20 -3.99
CA ALA A 44 -6.64 -13.44 -4.31
C ALA A 44 -6.00 -14.47 -3.37
N THR A 45 -6.40 -14.50 -2.09
CA THR A 45 -5.92 -15.49 -1.12
C THR A 45 -6.43 -16.90 -1.44
N ALA A 46 -7.72 -17.06 -1.77
CA ALA A 46 -8.28 -18.34 -2.19
C ALA A 46 -7.57 -18.86 -3.46
N HIS A 47 -7.32 -17.99 -4.43
CA HIS A 47 -6.63 -18.34 -5.67
C HIS A 47 -5.19 -18.82 -5.44
N ARG A 48 -4.47 -18.28 -4.44
CA ARG A 48 -3.10 -18.74 -4.08
C ARG A 48 -3.05 -20.20 -3.65
N VAL A 49 -4.16 -20.75 -3.15
CA VAL A 49 -4.27 -22.16 -2.74
C VAL A 49 -5.05 -23.02 -3.74
N GLY A 50 -5.35 -22.48 -4.94
CA GLY A 50 -6.12 -23.18 -5.97
C GLY A 50 -7.61 -23.33 -5.64
N LEU A 51 -8.15 -22.49 -4.75
CA LEU A 51 -9.56 -22.48 -4.36
C LEU A 51 -10.26 -21.21 -4.88
N GLU A 52 -11.59 -21.28 -5.02
CA GLU A 52 -12.45 -20.12 -5.32
C GLU A 52 -13.23 -19.71 -4.06
N LEU A 53 -13.61 -18.44 -3.95
CA LEU A 53 -14.47 -18.02 -2.84
C LEU A 53 -15.86 -18.67 -2.97
N PRO A 54 -16.47 -19.13 -1.85
CA PRO A 54 -17.85 -19.60 -1.85
C PRO A 54 -18.81 -18.47 -2.25
N LYS A 55 -19.82 -18.80 -3.08
CA LYS A 55 -20.81 -17.83 -3.56
C LYS A 55 -21.59 -17.15 -2.43
N ASP A 56 -21.76 -17.86 -1.32
CA ASP A 56 -22.51 -17.39 -0.14
C ASP A 56 -21.74 -16.34 0.67
N VAL A 57 -20.43 -16.20 0.44
CA VAL A 57 -19.57 -15.19 1.12
C VAL A 57 -19.46 -13.91 0.29
N VAL A 58 -19.90 -13.91 -0.97
CA VAL A 58 -19.84 -12.78 -1.91
C VAL A 58 -21.13 -11.95 -1.89
N ALA A 59 -22.12 -12.33 -1.08
CA ALA A 59 -23.42 -11.68 -1.00
C ALA A 59 -23.75 -11.30 0.45
N GLU A 60 -23.23 -10.16 0.91
CA GLU A 60 -23.87 -9.24 1.87
C GLU A 60 -23.11 -7.91 1.95
#